data_AF-A0A5N7AFU3-F1
#
_entry.id   AF-A0A5N7AFU3-F1
#
_cell.length_a   1.000
_cell.length_b   1.000
_cell.length_c   1.000
_cell.angle_alpha   90.00
_cell.angle_beta   90.00
_cell.angle_gamma   90.00
#
_symmetry.space_group_name_H-M   'P 1'
#
loop_
_entity.id
_entity.type
_entity.pdbx_description
1 polymer ?
#
loop_
_entity_poly.entity_id
_entity_poly.type
_entity_poly.pdbx_seq_one_letter_code
_entity_poly.pdbx_strand_id
1 'polypeptide(L)'
;MTLGSSEKISNALIQLQRRLKKELKAEIKKGIRQEKTSVVGGSSTFTNHDPSNARRKTEIERMRMNYNLDEARSYLDKKDQDKHYKELKPEAKRDCFYMLALTLHMSHPNPSETNWFNFGFCTGYDEGEEGALRELYKRLLIGDKLFNDVPGPIPRMKNIQKATFTEFWKAYESGTMIQLMDLKGFRRERLQFPFLEEFFSSPPFDIGEKTEQRS
;
A
#
# COMPACT_ATOMS: atom_id res chain seq x y z
N MET A 1 25.72 -32.81 -17.26
CA MET A 1 25.12 -32.35 -15.99
C MET A 1 23.68 -31.92 -16.29
N THR A 2 22.70 -32.47 -15.58
CA THR A 2 21.30 -32.55 -16.02
C THR A 2 20.50 -31.26 -15.74
N LEU A 3 20.09 -30.59 -16.83
CA LEU A 3 19.29 -29.35 -16.86
C LEU A 3 17.88 -29.48 -16.24
N GLY A 4 17.42 -30.70 -15.90
CA GLY A 4 16.04 -30.97 -15.46
C GLY A 4 15.77 -30.98 -13.95
N SER A 5 16.77 -30.74 -13.09
CA SER A 5 16.57 -30.72 -11.62
C SER A 5 16.01 -29.39 -11.13
N SER A 6 16.52 -28.27 -11.68
CA SER A 6 16.13 -26.91 -11.29
C SER A 6 14.66 -26.59 -11.61
N GLU A 7 14.16 -27.02 -12.78
CA GLU A 7 12.75 -26.85 -13.17
C GLU A 7 11.79 -27.62 -12.27
N LYS A 8 12.17 -28.82 -11.83
CA LYS A 8 11.35 -29.60 -10.90
C LYS A 8 11.26 -28.93 -9.53
N ILE A 9 12.37 -28.36 -9.07
CA ILE A 9 12.43 -27.60 -7.81
C ILE A 9 11.57 -26.33 -7.91
N SER A 10 11.70 -25.57 -9.00
CA SER A 10 10.91 -24.35 -9.23
C SER A 10 9.41 -24.65 -9.27
N ASN A 11 8.99 -25.67 -10.01
CA ASN A 11 7.59 -26.08 -10.08
C ASN A 11 7.05 -26.57 -8.72
N ALA A 12 7.85 -27.28 -7.94
CA ALA A 12 7.48 -27.69 -6.59
C ALA A 12 7.28 -26.48 -5.67
N LEU A 13 8.14 -25.48 -5.75
CA LEU A 13 8.03 -24.22 -5.00
C LEU A 13 6.74 -23.45 -5.35
N ILE A 14 6.43 -23.32 -6.63
CA ILE A 14 5.19 -22.65 -7.09
C ILE A 14 3.95 -23.41 -6.61
N GLN A 15 3.95 -24.74 -6.67
CA GLN A 15 2.85 -25.56 -6.19
C GLN A 15 2.66 -25.42 -4.67
N LEU A 16 3.76 -25.41 -3.92
CA LEU A 16 3.74 -25.23 -2.47
C LEU A 16 3.17 -23.87 -2.08
N GLN A 17 3.62 -22.79 -2.75
CA GLN A 17 3.09 -21.44 -2.52
C GLN A 17 1.59 -21.36 -2.81
N ARG A 18 1.13 -21.93 -3.93
CA ARG A 18 -0.31 -21.97 -4.27
C ARG A 18 -1.14 -22.73 -3.24
N ARG A 19 -0.59 -23.83 -2.72
CA ARG A 19 -1.25 -24.66 -1.70
C ARG A 19 -1.34 -23.92 -0.37
N LEU A 20 -0.25 -23.32 0.10
CA LEU A 20 -0.21 -22.52 1.34
C LEU A 20 -1.22 -21.36 1.28
N LYS A 21 -1.27 -20.63 0.16
CA LYS A 21 -2.24 -19.55 -0.04
C LYS A 21 -3.70 -20.04 0.04
N LYS A 22 -3.98 -21.24 -0.49
CA LYS A 22 -5.32 -21.83 -0.46
C LYS A 22 -5.72 -22.30 0.94
N GLU A 23 -4.79 -22.94 1.66
CA GLU A 23 -5.03 -23.43 3.02
C GLU A 23 -5.19 -22.26 4.01
N LEU A 24 -4.33 -21.24 3.95
CA LEU A 24 -4.46 -20.05 4.80
C LEU A 24 -5.80 -19.34 4.58
N LYS A 25 -6.24 -19.19 3.33
CA LYS A 25 -7.55 -18.61 2.99
C LYS A 25 -8.71 -19.46 3.51
N ALA A 26 -8.56 -20.78 3.54
CA ALA A 26 -9.57 -21.69 4.08
C ALA A 26 -9.63 -21.60 5.61
N GLU A 27 -8.49 -21.53 6.30
CA GLU A 27 -8.43 -21.47 7.76
C GLU A 27 -8.96 -20.13 8.30
N ILE A 28 -8.62 -19.01 7.66
CA ILE A 28 -9.22 -17.69 7.98
C ILE A 28 -10.74 -17.76 7.86
N LYS A 29 -11.26 -18.37 6.79
CA LYS A 29 -12.70 -18.53 6.58
C LYS A 29 -13.36 -19.44 7.62
N LYS A 30 -12.62 -20.41 8.17
CA LYS A 30 -13.08 -21.34 9.19
C LYS A 30 -13.08 -20.70 10.59
N GLY A 31 -12.06 -19.92 10.93
CA GLY A 31 -12.00 -19.15 12.19
C GLY A 31 -13.16 -18.16 12.32
N ILE A 32 -13.46 -17.43 11.24
CA ILE A 32 -14.64 -16.53 11.16
C ILE A 32 -15.96 -17.28 11.37
N ARG A 33 -16.02 -18.59 11.09
CA ARG A 33 -17.21 -19.42 11.30
C ARG A 33 -17.36 -19.93 12.73
N GLN A 34 -16.29 -19.97 13.53
CA GLN A 34 -16.29 -20.59 14.87
C GLN A 34 -16.44 -19.57 16.02
N GLU A 35 -16.13 -18.28 15.82
CA GLU A 35 -16.31 -17.24 16.83
C GLU A 35 -17.70 -16.58 16.79
N LYS A 36 -18.76 -17.40 16.92
CA LYS A 36 -20.11 -16.92 17.26
C LYS A 36 -20.42 -17.21 18.72
N THR A 37 -19.70 -16.57 19.64
CA THR A 37 -20.13 -16.46 21.03
C THR A 37 -20.82 -15.12 21.24
N SER A 38 -22.13 -15.25 21.42
CA SER A 38 -23.09 -14.23 21.79
C SER A 38 -22.65 -13.43 23.03
N VAL A 39 -22.50 -12.10 22.90
CA VAL A 39 -22.72 -11.15 23.98
C VAL A 39 -23.43 -9.90 23.42
N VAL A 40 -24.44 -9.45 24.17
CA VAL A 40 -25.42 -8.40 23.90
C VAL A 40 -24.77 -7.04 23.65
N GLY A 41 -25.19 -6.36 22.58
CA GLY A 41 -25.04 -4.91 22.43
C GLY A 41 -24.00 -4.44 21.42
N GLY A 42 -24.25 -4.66 20.13
CA GLY A 42 -23.46 -4.05 19.06
C GLY A 42 -24.00 -4.47 17.70
N SER A 43 -24.64 -3.55 17.00
CA SER A 43 -25.31 -3.80 15.72
C SER A 43 -24.32 -4.36 14.68
N SER A 44 -24.53 -5.61 14.28
CA SER A 44 -23.98 -6.17 13.05
C SER A 44 -24.96 -7.20 12.50
N THR A 45 -26.01 -6.70 11.85
CA THR A 45 -26.79 -7.49 10.93
C THR A 45 -25.92 -7.85 9.72
N PHE A 46 -25.27 -9.02 9.76
CA PHE A 46 -24.80 -9.65 8.53
C PHE A 46 -26.04 -10.06 7.73
N THR A 47 -26.48 -9.18 6.83
CA THR A 47 -27.51 -9.48 5.84
C THR A 47 -26.99 -10.56 4.89
N ASN A 48 -27.86 -11.49 4.51
CA ASN A 48 -27.67 -12.41 3.41
C ASN A 48 -26.98 -11.72 2.22
N HIS A 49 -26.05 -12.43 1.57
CA HIS A 49 -25.26 -11.91 0.44
C HIS A 49 -26.16 -11.64 -0.76
N ASP A 50 -26.79 -10.46 -0.77
CA ASP A 50 -27.52 -9.92 -1.90
C ASP A 50 -26.51 -9.31 -2.89
N PRO A 51 -26.40 -9.81 -4.12
CA PRO A 51 -25.53 -9.24 -5.15
C PRO A 51 -25.86 -7.77 -5.47
N SER A 52 -27.07 -7.28 -5.16
CA SER A 52 -27.41 -5.86 -5.25
C SER A 52 -26.64 -5.00 -4.23
N ASN A 53 -26.40 -5.53 -3.03
CA ASN A 53 -25.65 -4.87 -1.96
C ASN A 53 -24.15 -4.82 -2.30
N ALA A 54 -23.60 -5.89 -2.85
CA ALA A 54 -22.20 -5.91 -3.31
C ALA A 54 -21.95 -4.89 -4.43
N ARG A 55 -22.86 -4.78 -5.43
CA ARG A 55 -22.75 -3.78 -6.50
C ARG A 55 -22.81 -2.35 -5.98
N ARG A 56 -23.77 -2.06 -5.09
CA ARG A 56 -23.88 -0.73 -4.45
C ARG A 56 -22.62 -0.39 -3.65
N LYS A 57 -22.05 -1.37 -2.92
CA LYS A 57 -20.81 -1.19 -2.18
C LYS A 57 -19.64 -0.82 -3.11
N THR A 58 -19.47 -1.53 -4.22
CA THR A 58 -18.42 -1.23 -5.22
C THR A 58 -18.61 0.13 -5.87
N GLU A 59 -19.85 0.55 -6.13
CA GLU A 59 -20.16 1.86 -6.70
C GLU A 59 -19.82 2.99 -5.71
N ILE A 60 -20.16 2.84 -4.44
CA ILE A 60 -19.79 3.79 -3.38
C ILE A 60 -18.26 3.88 -3.24
N GLU A 61 -17.56 2.75 -3.25
CA GLU A 61 -16.08 2.71 -3.19
C GLU A 61 -15.46 3.42 -4.40
N ARG A 62 -16.00 3.21 -5.61
CA ARG A 62 -15.56 3.92 -6.83
C ARG A 62 -15.81 5.42 -6.72
N MET A 63 -16.99 5.84 -6.27
CA MET A 63 -17.32 7.27 -6.11
C MET A 63 -16.38 7.93 -5.10
N ARG A 64 -16.11 7.28 -3.96
CA ARG A 64 -15.13 7.74 -2.98
C ARG A 64 -13.75 7.86 -3.59
N MET A 65 -13.30 6.85 -4.32
CA MET A 65 -11.97 6.91 -4.94
C MET A 65 -11.85 8.04 -5.96
N ASN A 66 -12.87 8.28 -6.77
CA ASN A 66 -12.89 9.40 -7.71
C ASN A 66 -12.80 10.75 -6.97
N TYR A 67 -13.58 10.92 -5.90
CA TYR A 67 -13.51 12.11 -5.04
C TYR A 67 -12.10 12.32 -4.48
N ASN A 68 -11.49 11.28 -3.92
CA ASN A 68 -10.13 11.33 -3.37
C ASN A 68 -9.10 11.73 -4.44
N LEU A 69 -9.22 11.19 -5.66
CA LEU A 69 -8.34 11.53 -6.78
C LEU A 69 -8.51 12.99 -7.20
N ASP A 70 -9.74 13.49 -7.24
CA ASP A 70 -10.02 14.88 -7.61
C ASP A 70 -9.45 15.86 -6.57
N GLU A 71 -9.58 15.59 -5.27
CA GLU A 71 -8.92 16.41 -4.23
C GLU A 71 -7.39 16.37 -4.34
N ALA A 72 -6.81 15.21 -4.67
CA ALA A 72 -5.37 15.06 -4.79
C ALA A 72 -4.77 15.83 -5.99
N ARG A 73 -5.57 16.21 -7.00
CA ARG A 73 -5.08 16.85 -8.23
C ARG A 73 -4.24 18.08 -7.96
N SER A 74 -4.55 18.87 -6.93
CA SER A 74 -3.80 20.09 -6.61
C SER A 74 -2.32 19.85 -6.27
N TYR A 75 -1.93 18.61 -5.99
CA TYR A 75 -0.55 18.21 -5.71
C TYR A 75 0.26 17.85 -6.97
N LEU A 76 -0.41 17.65 -8.10
CA LEU A 76 0.26 17.40 -9.39
C LEU A 76 0.77 18.72 -9.99
N ASP A 77 1.80 18.62 -10.83
CA ASP A 77 2.19 19.73 -11.71
C ASP A 77 1.00 20.15 -12.58
N LYS A 78 0.83 21.44 -12.86
CA LYS A 78 -0.30 21.98 -13.64
C LYS A 78 -0.60 21.19 -14.93
N LYS A 79 0.44 20.76 -15.65
CA LYS A 79 0.35 19.97 -16.90
C LYS A 79 -0.28 18.58 -16.73
N ASP A 80 -0.33 18.06 -15.51
CA ASP A 80 -0.80 16.71 -15.18
C ASP A 80 -2.17 16.74 -14.45
N GLN A 81 -2.67 17.91 -14.03
CA GLN A 81 -3.91 18.05 -13.24
C GLN A 81 -5.18 17.70 -14.02
N ASP A 82 -5.19 17.94 -15.34
CA ASP A 82 -6.35 17.69 -16.20
C ASP A 82 -6.39 16.25 -16.75
N LYS A 83 -5.30 15.50 -16.57
CA LYS A 83 -5.19 14.13 -17.07
C LYS A 83 -6.01 13.17 -16.22
N HIS A 84 -6.55 12.14 -16.85
CA HIS A 84 -7.10 11.04 -16.09
C HIS A 84 -5.98 10.30 -15.36
N TYR A 85 -6.16 9.87 -14.10
CA TYR A 85 -5.05 9.35 -13.29
C TYR A 85 -4.30 8.18 -13.94
N LYS A 86 -4.99 7.34 -14.73
CA LYS A 86 -4.38 6.21 -15.47
C LYS A 86 -3.44 6.65 -16.61
N GLU A 87 -3.54 7.89 -17.05
CA GLU A 87 -2.70 8.50 -18.09
C GLU A 87 -1.44 9.13 -17.51
N LEU A 88 -1.32 9.19 -16.17
CA LEU A 88 -0.11 9.66 -15.53
C LEU A 88 1.04 8.69 -15.84
N LYS A 89 2.09 9.27 -16.41
CA LYS A 89 3.36 8.61 -16.66
C LYS A 89 4.49 9.39 -15.95
N PRO A 90 5.53 8.70 -15.46
CA PRO A 90 5.73 7.23 -15.46
C PRO A 90 4.76 6.50 -14.51
N GLU A 91 4.75 5.15 -14.55
CA GLU A 91 3.85 4.34 -13.70
C GLU A 91 4.04 4.60 -12.21
N ALA A 92 5.30 4.82 -11.80
CA ALA A 92 5.66 5.28 -10.46
C ALA A 92 4.86 6.53 -10.03
N LYS A 93 4.68 7.51 -10.93
CA LYS A 93 3.89 8.72 -10.66
C LYS A 93 2.42 8.39 -10.46
N ARG A 94 1.84 7.54 -11.31
CA ARG A 94 0.45 7.07 -11.18
C ARG A 94 0.22 6.38 -9.83
N ASP A 95 1.09 5.46 -9.47
CA ASP A 95 0.95 4.64 -8.27
C ASP A 95 1.16 5.48 -7.00
N CYS A 96 2.12 6.41 -7.03
CA CYS A 96 2.30 7.41 -5.96
C CYS A 96 1.13 8.38 -5.85
N PHE A 97 0.52 8.80 -6.97
CA PHE A 97 -0.65 9.66 -6.95
C PHE A 97 -1.86 8.94 -6.33
N TYR A 98 -2.03 7.65 -6.64
CA TYR A 98 -3.03 6.81 -5.99
C TYR A 98 -2.83 6.74 -4.47
N MET A 99 -1.59 6.52 -4.02
CA MET A 99 -1.24 6.54 -2.59
C MET A 99 -1.51 7.89 -1.92
N LEU A 100 -1.17 9.00 -2.58
CA LEU A 100 -1.47 10.34 -2.08
C LEU A 100 -2.98 10.53 -1.88
N ALA A 101 -3.80 10.15 -2.86
CA ALA A 101 -5.24 10.26 -2.77
C ALA A 101 -5.81 9.45 -1.59
N LEU A 102 -5.29 8.25 -1.34
CA LEU A 102 -5.71 7.45 -0.19
C LEU A 102 -5.27 8.06 1.15
N THR A 103 -4.02 8.51 1.25
CA THR A 103 -3.48 9.08 2.50
C THR A 103 -4.13 10.40 2.90
N LEU A 104 -4.62 11.21 1.95
CA LEU A 104 -5.43 12.41 2.23
C LEU A 104 -6.67 12.10 3.07
N HIS A 105 -7.27 10.92 2.88
CA HIS A 105 -8.49 10.48 3.57
C HIS A 105 -8.24 9.37 4.58
N MET A 106 -7.04 9.31 5.18
CA MET A 106 -6.69 8.32 6.21
C MET A 106 -6.93 6.86 5.78
N SER A 107 -6.83 6.60 4.48
CA SER A 107 -7.01 5.28 3.88
C SER A 107 -5.67 4.73 3.36
N HIS A 108 -5.62 3.43 3.10
CA HIS A 108 -4.50 2.76 2.45
C HIS A 108 -5.02 1.71 1.45
N PRO A 109 -4.17 1.20 0.54
CA PRO A 109 -4.59 0.18 -0.39
C PRO A 109 -5.06 -1.08 0.33
N ASN A 110 -5.99 -1.80 -0.29
CA ASN A 110 -6.44 -3.08 0.21
C ASN A 110 -5.47 -4.21 -0.24
N PRO A 111 -5.39 -5.33 0.50
CA PRO A 111 -4.46 -6.43 0.17
C PRO A 111 -4.65 -7.10 -1.21
N SER A 112 -5.75 -6.82 -1.92
CA SER A 112 -5.95 -7.30 -3.29
C SER A 112 -5.44 -6.34 -4.37
N GLU A 113 -5.03 -5.12 -3.99
CA GLU A 113 -4.45 -4.13 -4.89
C GLU A 113 -2.93 -4.27 -4.94
N THR A 114 -2.37 -4.13 -6.14
CA THR A 114 -0.91 -4.12 -6.35
C THR A 114 -0.21 -3.06 -5.50
N ASN A 115 -0.86 -1.91 -5.27
CA ASN A 115 -0.32 -0.82 -4.47
C ASN A 115 -0.11 -1.18 -3.00
N TRP A 116 -0.85 -2.15 -2.44
CA TRP A 116 -0.61 -2.64 -1.09
C TRP A 116 0.78 -3.30 -0.98
N PHE A 117 1.12 -4.14 -1.95
CA PHE A 117 2.45 -4.74 -2.03
C PHE A 117 3.52 -3.69 -2.35
N ASN A 118 3.32 -2.92 -3.42
CA ASN A 118 4.30 -1.95 -3.93
C ASN A 118 4.80 -0.93 -2.88
N PHE A 119 3.93 -0.53 -1.94
CA PHE A 119 4.28 0.41 -0.88
C PHE A 119 4.59 -0.28 0.46
N GLY A 120 4.84 -1.59 0.45
CA GLY A 120 5.36 -2.32 1.60
C GLY A 120 4.34 -2.56 2.71
N PHE A 121 3.04 -2.37 2.50
CA PHE A 121 2.02 -2.71 3.53
C PHE A 121 2.02 -4.20 3.86
N CYS A 122 2.47 -5.05 2.94
CA CYS A 122 2.68 -6.47 3.18
C CYS A 122 3.76 -6.80 4.22
N THR A 123 4.55 -5.81 4.65
CA THR A 123 5.56 -5.99 5.71
C THR A 123 4.96 -5.89 7.11
N GLY A 124 3.73 -5.37 7.25
CA GLY A 124 3.02 -5.28 8.51
C GLY A 124 2.36 -6.60 8.92
N TYR A 125 2.32 -6.86 10.22
CA TYR A 125 1.69 -8.05 10.79
C TYR A 125 0.17 -7.93 10.91
N ASP A 126 -0.34 -6.73 11.17
CA ASP A 126 -1.76 -6.46 11.41
C ASP A 126 -2.22 -5.08 10.88
N GLU A 127 -3.51 -4.80 11.03
CA GLU A 127 -4.13 -3.53 10.63
C GLU A 127 -3.55 -2.32 11.40
N GLY A 128 -3.03 -2.54 12.61
CA GLY A 128 -2.38 -1.51 13.41
C GLY A 128 -1.07 -1.05 12.77
N GLU A 129 -0.24 -2.00 12.34
CA GLU A 129 1.01 -1.71 11.63
C GLU A 129 0.75 -1.11 10.23
N GLU A 130 -0.25 -1.61 9.50
CA GLU A 130 -0.69 -0.97 8.24
C GLU A 130 -1.13 0.49 8.49
N GLY A 131 -1.86 0.73 9.57
CA GLY A 131 -2.29 2.06 9.99
C GLY A 131 -1.13 2.98 10.37
N ALA A 132 -0.10 2.45 11.03
CA ALA A 132 1.11 3.20 11.37
C ALA A 132 1.94 3.53 10.11
N LEU A 133 2.06 2.60 9.16
CA LEU A 133 2.76 2.83 7.89
C LEU A 133 2.02 3.87 7.04
N ARG A 134 0.68 3.81 7.01
CA ARG A 134 -0.15 4.86 6.40
C ARG A 134 0.13 6.23 7.02
N GLU A 135 0.22 6.32 8.35
CA GLU A 135 0.50 7.60 9.01
C GLU A 135 1.90 8.11 8.66
N LEU A 136 2.90 7.24 8.55
CA LEU A 136 4.22 7.62 8.06
C LEU A 136 4.14 8.22 6.65
N TYR A 137 3.46 7.57 5.71
CA TYR A 137 3.28 8.08 4.35
C TYR A 137 2.53 9.42 4.32
N LYS A 138 1.47 9.56 5.11
CA LYS A 138 0.71 10.81 5.22
C LYS A 138 1.59 11.95 5.75
N ARG A 139 2.34 11.72 6.82
CA ARG A 139 3.26 12.73 7.37
C ARG A 139 4.36 13.09 6.36
N LEU A 140 4.83 12.11 5.58
CA LEU A 140 5.82 12.34 4.53
C LEU A 140 5.24 13.15 3.36
N LEU A 141 4.02 12.88 2.89
CA LEU A 141 3.44 13.53 1.71
C LEU A 141 2.71 14.85 2.00
N ILE A 142 1.92 14.88 3.08
CA ILE A 142 0.99 15.97 3.39
C ILE A 142 1.55 16.85 4.51
N GLY A 143 2.41 16.28 5.36
CA GLY A 143 2.99 16.96 6.52
C GLY A 143 2.10 16.92 7.75
N ASP A 144 2.68 17.29 8.88
CA ASP A 144 1.99 17.38 10.17
C ASP A 144 1.32 18.77 10.30
N LYS A 145 0.08 18.91 9.81
CA LYS A 145 -0.70 20.14 10.05
C LYS A 145 -1.23 20.23 11.49
N LEU A 146 -1.18 19.14 12.26
CA LEU A 146 -1.80 19.04 13.59
C LEU A 146 -0.96 19.63 14.74
N PHE A 147 0.37 19.71 14.60
CA PHE A 147 1.26 20.11 15.70
C PHE A 147 2.01 21.43 15.49
N ASN A 148 1.91 22.06 14.32
CA ASN A 148 2.62 23.30 14.05
C ASN A 148 2.03 24.49 14.82
N ASP A 149 0.71 24.50 15.04
CA ASP A 149 0.00 25.65 15.63
C ASP A 149 -0.24 25.54 17.14
N VAL A 150 0.14 24.43 17.78
CA VAL A 150 -0.05 24.22 19.23
C VAL A 150 1.30 24.24 19.96
N PRO A 151 1.53 25.19 20.88
CA PRO A 151 2.67 25.17 21.79
C PRO A 151 2.52 24.00 22.77
N GLY A 152 3.47 23.07 22.77
CA GLY A 152 3.46 21.90 23.65
C GLY A 152 4.83 21.69 24.32
N PRO A 153 4.87 21.11 25.54
CA PRO A 153 6.10 20.90 26.31
C PRO A 153 6.98 19.76 25.79
N ILE A 154 6.49 18.95 24.86
CA ILE A 154 7.24 17.84 24.26
C ILE A 154 8.18 18.42 23.20
N PRO A 155 9.50 18.09 23.21
CA PRO A 155 10.42 18.52 22.18
C PRO A 155 9.88 18.12 20.81
N ARG A 156 9.44 19.12 20.04
CA ARG A 156 9.07 18.96 18.63
C ARG A 156 10.23 18.23 17.95
N MET A 157 9.95 17.21 17.14
CA MET A 157 10.97 16.58 16.29
C MET A 157 11.44 17.64 15.29
N LYS A 158 12.50 18.38 15.65
CA LYS A 158 12.92 19.65 15.03
C LYS A 158 13.30 19.57 13.54
N ASN A 159 13.30 18.37 12.94
CA ASN A 159 13.78 18.14 11.58
C ASN A 159 12.82 17.35 10.68
N ILE A 160 11.56 17.15 11.08
CA ILE A 160 10.60 16.47 10.20
C ILE A 160 10.09 17.43 9.14
N GLN A 161 10.26 17.07 7.87
CA GLN A 161 9.82 17.85 6.72
C GLN A 161 8.96 17.00 5.82
N LYS A 162 7.90 17.57 5.24
CA LYS A 162 7.19 16.88 4.17
C LYS A 162 8.05 16.84 2.89
N ALA A 163 7.91 15.76 2.12
CA ALA A 163 8.33 15.70 0.74
C ALA A 163 7.32 16.43 -0.15
N THR A 164 7.79 17.04 -1.22
CA THR A 164 6.94 17.37 -2.36
C THR A 164 6.48 16.09 -3.04
N PHE A 165 5.34 16.13 -3.73
CA PHE A 165 4.87 14.99 -4.51
C PHE A 165 5.93 14.55 -5.53
N THR A 166 6.65 15.50 -6.13
CA THR A 166 7.72 15.22 -7.10
C THR A 166 8.92 14.52 -6.51
N GLU A 167 9.38 14.91 -5.32
CA GLU A 167 10.43 14.16 -4.60
C GLU A 167 9.97 12.74 -4.30
N PHE A 168 8.72 12.58 -3.85
CA PHE A 168 8.18 11.28 -3.47
C PHE A 168 8.11 10.29 -4.64
N TRP A 169 7.48 10.66 -5.77
CA TRP A 169 7.34 9.72 -6.87
C TRP A 169 8.67 9.40 -7.57
N LYS A 170 9.62 10.35 -7.59
CA LYS A 170 10.97 10.11 -8.11
C LYS A 170 11.78 9.20 -7.19
N ALA A 171 11.64 9.36 -5.87
CA ALA A 171 12.28 8.45 -4.92
C ALA A 171 11.72 7.04 -5.06
N TYR A 172 10.41 6.90 -5.24
CA TYR A 172 9.78 5.62 -5.52
C TYR A 172 10.29 4.99 -6.83
N GLU A 173 10.31 5.76 -7.92
CA GLU A 173 10.79 5.28 -9.23
C GLU A 173 12.24 4.80 -9.21
N SER A 174 13.10 5.54 -8.50
CA SER A 174 14.54 5.24 -8.42
C SER A 174 14.92 4.22 -7.35
N GLY A 175 13.95 3.69 -6.60
CA GLY A 175 14.22 2.80 -5.47
C GLY A 175 14.91 3.49 -4.29
N THR A 176 14.79 4.81 -4.17
CA THR A 176 15.44 5.62 -3.13
C THR A 176 14.49 6.09 -2.00
N MET A 177 13.39 5.36 -1.79
CA MET A 177 12.37 5.71 -0.81
C MET A 177 12.91 5.78 0.62
N ILE A 178 13.81 4.86 1.00
CA ILE A 178 14.45 4.85 2.32
C ILE A 178 15.32 6.08 2.53
N GLN A 179 16.12 6.48 1.54
CA GLN A 179 16.92 7.70 1.63
C GLN A 179 16.03 8.94 1.73
N LEU A 180 14.91 8.99 1.00
CA LEU A 180 13.95 10.09 1.13
C LEU A 180 13.38 10.19 2.55
N MET A 181 12.94 9.08 3.14
CA MET A 181 12.42 9.07 4.51
C MET A 181 13.47 9.58 5.51
N ASP A 182 14.72 9.13 5.40
CA ASP A 182 15.82 9.58 6.26
C ASP A 182 16.12 11.07 6.09
N LEU A 183 16.20 11.53 4.84
CA LEU A 183 16.45 12.94 4.50
C LEU A 183 15.36 13.86 5.05
N LYS A 184 14.12 13.38 5.08
CA LYS A 184 12.95 14.12 5.58
C LYS A 184 12.73 13.98 7.09
N GLY A 185 13.65 13.30 7.79
CA GLY A 185 13.66 13.20 9.24
C GLY A 185 12.86 12.02 9.82
N PHE A 186 12.35 11.12 8.98
CA PHE A 186 11.52 9.97 9.37
C PHE A 186 12.32 8.70 9.69
N ARG A 187 13.64 8.81 9.90
CA ARG A 187 14.50 7.65 10.18
C ARG A 187 14.01 6.85 11.38
N ARG A 188 13.63 7.52 12.47
CA ARG A 188 13.21 6.85 13.71
C ARG A 188 11.88 6.14 13.54
N GLU A 189 10.97 6.73 12.78
CA GLU A 189 9.66 6.16 12.47
C GLU A 189 9.77 4.98 11.51
N ARG A 190 10.55 5.10 10.42
CA ARG A 190 10.69 3.97 9.47
C ARG A 190 11.34 2.75 10.11
N LEU A 191 12.22 2.94 11.09
CA LEU A 191 12.89 1.83 11.81
C LEU A 191 11.94 1.04 12.72
N GLN A 192 10.71 1.53 12.95
CA GLN A 192 9.66 0.76 13.63
C GLN A 192 9.08 -0.34 12.74
N PHE A 193 9.40 -0.34 11.43
CA PHE A 193 8.96 -1.35 10.46
C PHE A 193 10.17 -2.20 10.05
N PRO A 194 10.43 -3.35 10.71
CA PRO A 194 11.69 -4.08 10.57
C PRO A 194 12.01 -4.54 9.14
N PHE A 195 10.99 -4.88 8.36
CA PHE A 195 11.16 -5.42 7.00
C PHE A 195 11.01 -4.37 5.90
N LEU A 196 10.70 -3.11 6.24
CA LEU A 196 10.42 -2.07 5.24
C LEU A 196 11.68 -1.67 4.46
N GLU A 197 12.84 -1.60 5.13
CA GLU A 197 14.12 -1.28 4.48
C GLU A 197 14.57 -2.41 3.55
N GLU A 198 14.47 -3.66 4.00
CA GLU A 198 14.77 -4.84 3.18
C GLU A 198 13.83 -4.92 1.96
N PHE A 199 12.55 -4.62 2.16
CA PHE A 199 11.55 -4.59 1.09
C PHE A 199 11.92 -3.60 -0.02
N PHE A 200 12.24 -2.35 0.32
CA PHE A 200 12.59 -1.33 -0.69
C PHE A 200 14.02 -1.48 -1.26
N SER A 201 14.91 -2.16 -0.54
CA SER A 201 16.28 -2.42 -1.02
C SER A 201 16.35 -3.63 -1.95
N SER A 202 15.31 -4.47 -1.95
CA SER A 202 15.23 -5.63 -2.83
C SER A 202 14.86 -5.19 -4.26
N PRO A 203 15.52 -5.72 -5.31
CA PRO A 203 15.13 -5.44 -6.68
C PRO A 203 13.68 -5.92 -6.92
N PRO A 204 12.91 -5.23 -7.79
CA PRO A 204 11.58 -5.68 -8.15
C PRO A 204 11.65 -7.13 -8.67
N PHE A 205 10.73 -7.98 -8.20
CA PHE A 205 10.69 -9.39 -8.57
C PHE A 205 10.40 -9.52 -10.08
N ASP A 206 11.46 -9.67 -10.86
CA ASP A 206 11.41 -9.75 -12.32
C ASP A 206 10.97 -11.16 -12.74
N ILE A 207 9.67 -11.35 -13.00
CA ILE A 207 9.19 -12.54 -13.72
C ILE A 207 9.56 -12.30 -15.18
N GLY A 208 10.82 -12.57 -15.53
CA GLY A 208 11.31 -12.42 -16.88
C GLY A 208 10.48 -13.25 -17.86
N GLU A 209 9.59 -12.59 -18.61
CA GLU A 209 9.21 -13.05 -19.94
C GLU A 209 10.45 -12.98 -20.81
N LYS A 210 11.25 -14.05 -20.81
CA LYS A 210 12.15 -14.32 -21.92
C LYS A 210 11.27 -14.68 -23.11
N THR A 211 10.86 -13.67 -23.89
CA THR A 211 10.48 -13.88 -25.29
C THR A 211 11.71 -14.37 -26.02
N GLU A 212 11.83 -15.70 -26.10
CA GLU A 212 12.78 -16.39 -26.95
C GLU A 212 12.35 -16.16 -28.41
N GLN A 213 12.97 -15.18 -29.06
CA GLN A 213 12.99 -15.09 -30.51
C GLN A 213 13.81 -16.27 -31.03
N ARG A 214 13.11 -17.28 -31.54
CA ARG A 214 13.72 -18.29 -32.41
C ARG A 214 13.93 -17.66 -33.79
N SER A 215 15.21 -17.48 -34.14
CA SER A 215 15.65 -17.47 -35.54
C SER A 215 15.61 -18.88 -36.13
#